data_AF-K6UMK2-F1
#
_entry.id   AF-K6UMK2-F1
#
_cell.length_a   1.000
_cell.length_b   1.000
_cell.length_c   1.000
_cell.angle_alpha   90.00
_cell.angle_beta   90.00
_cell.angle_gamma   90.00
#
_symmetry.space_group_name_H-M   'P 1'
#
loop_
_entity.id
_entity.type
_entity.pdbx_description
1 polymer ?
#
loop_
_entity_poly.entity_id
_entity_poly.type
_entity_poly.pdbx_seq_one_letter_code
_entity_poly.pdbx_strand_id
1 'polypeptide(L)'
;MSQVPPLGKRLIMLTSDGNALTLASAGGKGTKFATDDIAQIQGWISRGLQFDAVQFLPNEVDDTFRAIVPGGGVIGTRGQEFICVIVTGDGRVINAFPVNVR
;
A
#
# COMPACT_ATOMS: atom_id res chain seq x y z
N MET A 1 -9.55 -8.87 -26.48
CA MET A 1 -9.96 -9.93 -25.55
C MET A 1 -8.76 -10.22 -24.65
N SER A 2 -8.79 -9.82 -23.38
CA SER A 2 -7.74 -10.18 -22.42
C SER A 2 -8.39 -10.94 -21.28
N GLN A 3 -7.96 -12.20 -21.13
CA GLN A 3 -8.46 -13.17 -20.19
C GLN A 3 -7.60 -13.07 -18.93
N VAL A 4 -8.17 -12.61 -17.81
CA VAL A 4 -7.50 -12.58 -16.50
C VAL A 4 -7.78 -13.92 -15.80
N PRO A 5 -6.76 -14.62 -15.26
CA PRO A 5 -6.93 -15.96 -14.72
C PRO A 5 -7.68 -15.95 -13.38
N PRO A 6 -8.43 -17.01 -13.06
CA PRO A 6 -9.19 -17.09 -11.82
C PRO A 6 -8.28 -17.62 -10.71
N LEU A 7 -8.11 -16.86 -9.62
CA LEU A 7 -7.60 -17.44 -8.37
C LEU A 7 -8.23 -16.73 -7.17
N GLY A 8 -9.07 -17.46 -6.45
CA GLY A 8 -9.42 -17.27 -5.03
C GLY A 8 -9.62 -15.84 -4.54
N LYS A 9 -10.88 -15.39 -4.57
CA LYS A 9 -11.47 -14.24 -3.86
C LYS A 9 -10.56 -13.61 -2.77
N ARG A 10 -9.75 -12.63 -3.15
CA ARG A 10 -9.19 -11.63 -2.24
C ARG A 10 -9.79 -10.30 -2.67
N LEU A 11 -10.74 -9.81 -1.87
CA LEU A 11 -11.36 -8.51 -2.08
C LEU A 11 -10.32 -7.44 -1.73
N ILE A 12 -9.47 -7.15 -2.70
CA ILE A 12 -8.65 -5.96 -2.74
C ILE A 12 -9.62 -4.86 -3.17
N MET A 13 -9.95 -3.92 -2.28
CA MET A 13 -10.70 -2.74 -2.72
C MET A 13 -9.78 -1.95 -3.64
N LEU A 14 -10.14 -1.99 -4.93
CA LEU A 14 -9.55 -1.17 -5.95
C LEU A 14 -10.04 0.26 -5.70
N THR A 15 -9.14 1.23 -5.59
CA THR A 15 -9.54 2.64 -5.80
C THR A 15 -10.17 2.74 -7.20
N SER A 16 -10.95 3.79 -7.47
CA SER A 16 -11.61 4.02 -8.77
C SER A 16 -10.66 4.00 -9.99
N ASP A 17 -9.35 4.02 -9.76
CA ASP A 17 -8.27 3.93 -10.75
C ASP A 17 -7.59 2.55 -10.82
N GLY A 18 -8.05 1.55 -10.06
CA GLY A 18 -7.53 0.18 -10.10
C GLY A 18 -6.44 -0.18 -9.07
N ASN A 19 -6.23 0.63 -8.02
CA ASN A 19 -5.13 0.40 -7.06
C ASN A 19 -5.54 -0.40 -5.82
N ALA A 20 -4.69 -1.33 -5.41
CA ALA A 20 -4.93 -2.23 -4.29
C ALA A 20 -4.63 -1.59 -2.93
N LEU A 21 -5.63 -1.37 -2.08
CA LEU A 21 -5.40 -0.97 -0.67
C LEU A 21 -5.82 -2.10 0.29
N THR A 22 -4.97 -2.39 1.28
CA THR A 22 -5.31 -3.34 2.36
C THR A 22 -6.04 -2.62 3.50
N LEU A 23 -7.32 -2.32 3.26
CA LEU A 23 -8.20 -1.58 4.18
C LEU A 23 -8.59 -2.39 5.43
N ALA A 24 -9.09 -1.71 6.49
CA ALA A 24 -9.54 -2.33 7.73
C ALA A 24 -10.66 -3.37 7.51
N SER A 25 -11.56 -3.04 6.58
CA SER A 25 -12.69 -3.84 6.11
C SER A 25 -12.30 -5.05 5.22
N ALA A 26 -11.06 -5.14 4.76
CA ALA A 26 -10.60 -6.28 3.95
C ALA A 26 -10.63 -7.58 4.77
N GLY A 27 -11.18 -8.68 4.23
CA GLY A 27 -11.18 -9.98 4.91
C GLY A 27 -9.76 -10.55 5.10
N GLY A 28 -9.50 -11.24 6.23
CA GLY A 28 -8.23 -11.92 6.51
C GLY A 28 -7.42 -11.38 7.70
N LYS A 29 -6.33 -12.08 8.06
CA LYS A 29 -5.44 -11.79 9.22
C LYS A 29 -4.22 -10.89 8.86
N GLY A 30 -4.23 -10.26 7.69
CA GLY A 30 -3.14 -9.39 7.23
C GLY A 30 -2.99 -8.11 8.05
N THR A 31 -1.90 -7.38 7.85
CA THR A 31 -1.73 -6.02 8.38
C THR A 31 -2.65 -5.07 7.60
N LYS A 32 -3.53 -4.38 8.31
CA LYS A 32 -4.54 -3.49 7.72
C LYS A 32 -4.39 -2.09 8.26
N PHE A 33 -4.70 -1.09 7.44
CA PHE A 33 -4.87 0.27 7.93
C PHE A 33 -5.95 0.31 9.01
N ALA A 34 -5.79 1.19 9.99
CA ALA A 34 -6.75 1.40 11.08
C ALA A 34 -7.97 2.24 10.63
N THR A 35 -7.95 2.73 9.39
CA THR A 35 -8.99 3.53 8.75
C THR A 35 -9.43 2.87 7.45
N ASP A 36 -10.68 3.08 7.05
CA ASP A 36 -11.19 2.78 5.71
C ASP A 36 -11.27 4.05 4.83
N ASP A 37 -10.87 5.22 5.35
CA ASP A 37 -10.81 6.46 4.58
C ASP A 37 -9.63 6.44 3.59
N ILE A 38 -9.96 6.24 2.32
CA ILE A 38 -9.00 6.17 1.22
C ILE A 38 -8.22 7.49 1.09
N ALA A 39 -8.88 8.64 1.23
CA ALA A 39 -8.23 9.94 1.09
C ALA A 39 -7.22 10.18 2.22
N GLN A 40 -7.54 9.72 3.43
CA GLN A 40 -6.61 9.75 4.56
C GLN A 40 -5.35 8.91 4.27
N ILE A 41 -5.52 7.68 3.77
CA ILE A 41 -4.40 6.78 3.44
C ILE A 41 -3.54 7.38 2.33
N GLN A 42 -4.16 7.92 1.28
CA GLN A 42 -3.46 8.61 0.19
C GLN A 42 -2.70 9.85 0.70
N GLY A 43 -3.25 10.58 1.67
CA GLY A 43 -2.58 11.70 2.33
C GLY A 43 -1.30 11.28 3.05
N TRP A 44 -1.31 10.15 3.75
CA TRP A 44 -0.10 9.61 4.39
C TRP A 44 0.95 9.18 3.37
N ILE A 45 0.54 8.47 2.31
CA ILE A 45 1.45 8.00 1.26
C ILE A 45 2.10 9.19 0.54
N SER A 46 1.30 10.16 0.08
CA SER A 46 1.79 11.34 -0.64
C SER A 46 2.76 12.17 0.20
N ARG A 47 2.41 12.44 1.46
CA ARG A 47 3.32 13.11 2.40
C ARG A 47 4.60 12.31 2.61
N GLY A 48 4.47 10.99 2.81
CA GLY A 48 5.60 10.11 3.08
C GLY A 48 6.60 10.06 1.91
N LEU A 49 6.12 9.97 0.67
CA LEU A 49 6.96 9.93 -0.53
C LEU A 49 7.71 11.25 -0.82
N GLN A 50 7.30 12.37 -0.20
CA GLN A 50 7.98 13.66 -0.32
C GLN A 50 9.21 13.79 0.61
N PHE A 51 9.49 12.80 1.46
CA PHE A 51 10.66 12.83 2.33
C PHE A 51 11.94 12.54 1.54
N ASP A 52 12.95 13.40 1.65
CA ASP A 52 14.23 13.27 0.96
C ASP A 52 14.98 11.96 1.27
N ALA A 53 14.69 11.34 2.41
CA ALA A 53 15.31 10.09 2.85
C ALA A 53 14.64 8.82 2.29
N VAL A 54 13.55 8.93 1.53
CA VAL A 54 12.85 7.77 0.99
C VAL A 54 13.70 7.09 -0.08
N GLN A 55 13.89 5.79 0.08
CA GLN A 55 14.59 4.96 -0.88
C GLN A 55 13.60 4.03 -1.58
N PHE A 56 13.73 3.95 -2.91
CA PHE A 56 13.03 2.99 -3.74
C PHE A 56 13.93 1.77 -3.93
N LEU A 57 13.50 0.63 -3.40
CA LEU A 57 14.23 -0.63 -3.46
C LEU A 57 13.54 -1.60 -4.41
N PRO A 58 14.24 -2.58 -5.00
CA PRO A 58 13.61 -3.62 -5.81
C PRO A 58 12.46 -4.31 -5.06
N ASN A 59 11.35 -4.50 -5.76
CA ASN A 59 10.27 -5.38 -5.36
C ASN A 59 10.33 -6.61 -6.30
N GLU A 60 10.08 -7.83 -5.83
CA GLU A 60 10.36 -9.12 -6.52
C GLU A 60 9.55 -9.35 -7.83
N VAL A 61 8.98 -8.30 -8.40
CA VAL A 61 8.23 -8.23 -9.64
C VAL A 61 8.89 -7.17 -10.52
N ASP A 62 9.13 -7.51 -11.79
CA ASP A 62 9.76 -6.62 -12.76
C ASP A 62 9.09 -5.25 -12.83
N ASP A 63 9.91 -4.22 -13.02
CA ASP A 63 9.48 -2.82 -13.13
C ASP A 63 8.63 -2.32 -11.95
N THR A 64 8.85 -2.89 -10.77
CA THR A 64 8.23 -2.41 -9.53
C THR A 64 9.26 -2.20 -8.43
N PHE A 65 8.96 -1.23 -7.58
CA PHE A 65 9.80 -0.80 -6.46
C PHE A 65 8.97 -0.73 -5.20
N ARG A 66 9.60 -0.98 -4.06
CA ARG A 66 9.02 -0.75 -2.75
C ARG A 66 9.69 0.45 -2.09
N ALA A 67 8.89 1.28 -1.43
CA ALA A 67 9.34 2.37 -0.59
C ALA A 67 8.71 2.24 0.79
N ILE A 68 9.50 2.47 1.84
CA ILE A 68 9.01 2.54 3.21
C ILE A 68 8.88 4.01 3.60
N VAL A 69 7.68 4.43 3.98
CA VAL A 69 7.39 5.82 4.32
C VAL A 69 6.72 5.94 5.69
N PRO A 70 6.94 7.04 6.43
CA PRO A 70 6.31 7.25 7.73
C PRO A 70 4.81 7.54 7.60
N GLY A 71 4.00 6.95 8.47
CA GLY A 71 2.57 7.23 8.59
C GLY A 71 2.24 8.45 9.48
N GLY A 72 3.20 8.94 10.26
CA GLY A 72 3.02 10.06 11.20
C GLY A 72 2.34 9.69 12.52
N GLY A 73 2.33 8.39 12.86
CA GLY A 73 1.74 7.83 14.08
C GLY A 73 1.26 6.40 13.83
N VAL A 74 0.48 5.85 14.75
CA VAL A 74 -0.14 4.52 14.59
C VAL A 74 -1.22 4.58 13.51
N ILE A 75 -0.95 3.96 12.38
CA ILE A 75 -1.82 3.92 11.19
C ILE A 75 -2.38 2.53 10.92
N GLY A 76 -1.83 1.49 11.55
CA GLY A 76 -2.27 0.11 11.38
C GLY A 76 -3.01 -0.44 12.60
N THR A 77 -3.89 -1.40 12.34
CA THR A 77 -4.72 -2.09 13.36
C THR A 77 -3.92 -2.83 14.44
N ARG A 78 -2.60 -2.99 14.28
CA ARG A 78 -1.72 -3.72 15.20
C ARG A 78 -0.48 -2.92 15.58
N GLY A 79 -0.60 -1.60 15.63
CA GLY A 79 0.48 -0.71 16.09
C GLY A 79 1.50 -0.32 15.02
N GLN A 80 1.23 -0.58 13.74
CA GLN A 80 2.12 -0.17 12.65
C GLN A 80 2.15 1.35 12.48
N GLU A 81 3.33 1.88 12.24
CA GLU A 81 3.58 3.33 12.08
C GLU A 81 4.16 3.71 10.71
N PHE A 82 4.47 2.71 9.88
CA PHE A 82 5.06 2.88 8.55
C PHE A 82 4.18 2.24 7.47
N ILE A 83 4.35 2.69 6.25
CA ILE A 83 3.66 2.17 5.06
C ILE A 83 4.71 1.62 4.10
N CYS A 84 4.52 0.37 3.66
CA CYS A 84 5.18 -0.13 2.48
C CYS A 84 4.33 0.23 1.26
N VAL A 85 4.90 1.00 0.34
CA VAL A 85 4.27 1.46 -0.88
C VAL A 85 4.94 0.74 -2.05
N ILE A 86 4.14 0.10 -2.90
CA ILE A 86 4.62 -0.53 -4.14
C ILE A 86 4.29 0.39 -5.30
N VAL A 87 5.32 0.76 -6.05
CA VAL A 87 5.27 1.72 -7.16
C VAL A 87 5.82 1.07 -8.41
N THR A 88 5.23 1.34 -9.57
CA THR A 88 5.74 0.92 -10.88
C THR A 88 6.88 1.85 -11.36
N GLY A 89 7.64 1.43 -12.38
CA GLY A 89 8.70 2.25 -12.98
C GLY A 89 8.19 3.57 -13.59
N ASP A 90 6.92 3.64 -13.98
CA ASP A 90 6.25 4.88 -14.41
C ASP A 90 5.68 5.72 -13.25
N GLY A 91 5.94 5.35 -11.99
CA GLY A 91 5.64 6.16 -10.81
C GLY A 91 4.23 5.98 -10.24
N ARG A 92 3.46 4.97 -10.69
CA ARG A 92 2.11 4.72 -10.18
C ARG A 92 2.15 3.86 -8.93
N VAL A 93 1.42 4.25 -7.88
CA VAL A 93 1.23 3.40 -6.69
C VAL A 93 0.22 2.31 -6.98
N ILE A 94 0.66 1.05 -7.01
CA ILE A 94 -0.20 -0.10 -7.33
C ILE A 94 -0.67 -0.86 -6.08
N ASN A 95 0.05 -0.73 -4.96
CA ASN A 95 -0.33 -1.32 -3.69
C ASN A 95 0.25 -0.54 -2.49
N ALA A 96 -0.45 -0.56 -1.36
CA ALA A 96 0.10 -0.07 -0.09
C ALA A 96 -0.47 -0.84 1.12
N PHE A 97 0.38 -1.07 2.12
CA PHE A 97 -0.01 -1.73 3.36
C PHE A 97 0.87 -1.28 4.55
N PRO A 98 0.31 -1.26 5.77
CA PRO A 98 1.06 -0.85 6.94
C PRO A 98 2.03 -1.94 7.41
N VAL A 99 3.20 -1.51 7.87
CA VAL A 99 4.30 -2.36 8.32
C VAL A 99 4.94 -1.82 9.60
N ASN A 100 5.60 -2.72 10.34
CA ASN A 100 6.55 -2.34 11.38
C ASN A 100 7.95 -2.36 10.76
N VAL A 101 8.73 -1.32 10.99
CA VAL A 101 10.16 -1.31 10.69
C VAL A 101 10.87 -1.61 12.01
N ARG A 102 11.79 -2.59 12.00
CA ARG A 102 12.68 -2.89 13.12
C ARG A 102 14.09 -2.52 12.72
#